data_AF-A0A0M8PXN1-F1
#
_entry.id   AF-A0A0M8PXN1-F1
#
_cell.length_a   1.000
_cell.length_b   1.000
_cell.length_c   1.000
_cell.angle_alpha   90.00
_cell.angle_beta   90.00
_cell.angle_gamma   90.00
#
_symmetry.space_group_name_H-M   'P 1'
#
loop_
_entity.id
_entity.type
_entity.pdbx_description
1 polymer ?
#
loop_
_entity_poly.entity_id
_entity_poly.type
_entity_poly.pdbx_seq_one_letter_code
_entity_poly.pdbx_strand_id
1 'polypeptide(L)'
;MRDFEELKYFLEPHFGLKIGWELIEYAVIEHRQQSKTERSEFKKELLYMKQLLEQNQYEKIQQIIKKNNLENTKLYNIDKIQKFIDKVLPIIEKYEYKKGIPYVPFKALNYLFDTIITPPKTKLSFDFIAIDIKREGDTFIHHILQDLKYVEKAFMEKDEAKIQKLLQLSREKGITIFESEHRDEFIQVVTNELS
;
A
#
# COMPACT_ATOMS: atom_id res chain seq x y z
N MET A 1 25.23 -4.29 15.65
CA MET A 1 23.86 -4.31 16.20
C MET A 1 23.03 -3.41 15.30
N ARG A 2 21.97 -3.94 14.65
CA ARG A 2 21.22 -3.20 13.60
C ARG A 2 20.65 -1.89 14.15
N ASP A 3 20.64 -0.84 13.34
CA ASP A 3 19.79 0.31 13.59
C ASP A 3 18.35 -0.05 13.25
N PHE A 4 17.43 0.47 14.06
CA PHE A 4 15.98 0.29 13.91
C PHE A 4 15.39 1.58 13.31
N GLU A 5 15.96 1.97 12.17
CA GLU A 5 15.71 3.26 11.55
C GLU A 5 14.28 3.33 11.02
N GLU A 6 13.80 2.27 10.37
CA GLU A 6 12.44 2.25 9.83
C GLU A 6 11.38 2.15 10.91
N LEU A 7 11.64 1.38 11.97
CA LEU A 7 10.78 1.35 13.15
C LEU A 7 10.70 2.72 13.80
N LYS A 8 11.83 3.42 13.94
CA LYS A 8 11.85 4.78 14.47
C LYS A 8 11.08 5.73 13.56
N TYR A 9 11.31 5.68 12.25
CA TYR A 9 10.61 6.49 11.27
C TYR A 9 9.10 6.22 11.24
N PHE A 10 8.67 4.96 11.43
CA PHE A 10 7.26 4.64 11.59
C PHE A 10 6.67 5.28 12.85
N LEU A 11 7.43 5.26 13.95
CA LEU A 11 6.93 5.69 15.26
C LEU A 11 6.89 7.22 15.43
N GLU A 12 7.81 7.97 14.83
CA GLU A 12 7.89 9.44 14.95
C GLU A 12 6.61 10.18 14.49
N PRO A 13 6.10 9.98 13.26
CA PRO A 13 4.88 10.61 12.78
C PRO A 13 3.61 9.94 13.31
N HIS A 14 3.62 8.60 13.44
CA HIS A 14 2.38 7.85 13.68
C HIS A 14 2.17 7.40 15.14
N PHE A 15 3.18 7.47 16.01
CA PHE A 15 3.11 6.95 17.38
C PHE A 15 3.66 7.88 18.46
N GLY A 16 3.80 9.17 18.14
CA GLY A 16 3.73 10.24 19.14
C GLY A 16 2.36 10.31 19.84
N LEU A 17 2.21 11.25 20.78
CA LEU A 17 1.07 11.40 21.73
C LEU A 17 -0.37 11.35 21.15
N LYS A 18 -0.58 11.33 19.83
CA LYS A 18 -1.85 11.69 19.18
C LYS A 18 -2.63 10.56 18.50
N ILE A 19 -2.01 9.44 18.12
CA ILE A 19 -2.69 8.36 17.37
C ILE A 19 -2.97 7.18 18.30
N GLY A 20 -4.21 6.74 18.43
CA GLY A 20 -4.58 5.59 19.26
C GLY A 20 -4.33 4.24 18.57
N TRP A 21 -4.57 3.15 19.29
CA TRP A 21 -4.37 1.78 18.76
C TRP A 21 -5.39 1.40 17.69
N GLU A 22 -6.49 2.14 17.61
CA GLU A 22 -7.59 2.02 16.66
C GLU A 22 -7.22 2.56 15.26
N LEU A 23 -6.21 3.43 15.17
CA LEU A 23 -5.74 4.02 13.91
C LEU A 23 -4.45 3.34 13.39
N ILE A 24 -3.99 2.23 14.00
CA ILE A 24 -2.74 1.56 13.62
C ILE A 24 -2.74 1.09 12.16
N GLU A 25 -3.88 0.60 11.66
CA GLU A 25 -3.98 0.12 10.27
C GLU A 25 -3.83 1.25 9.28
N TYR A 26 -4.43 2.41 9.57
CA TYR A 26 -4.26 3.63 8.79
C TYR A 26 -2.79 4.09 8.76
N ALA A 27 -2.10 4.06 9.91
CA ALA A 27 -0.68 4.37 9.99
C ALA A 27 0.19 3.40 9.15
N VAL A 28 -0.12 2.09 9.15
CA VAL A 28 0.58 1.12 8.30
C VAL A 28 0.31 1.41 6.82
N ILE A 29 -0.91 1.78 6.45
CA ILE A 29 -1.25 2.20 5.07
C ILE A 29 -0.47 3.47 4.67
N GLU A 30 -0.42 4.48 5.53
CA GLU A 30 0.34 5.72 5.26
C GLU A 30 1.83 5.43 5.11
N HIS A 31 2.40 4.63 6.01
CA HIS A 31 3.81 4.22 5.91
C HIS A 31 4.11 3.45 4.62
N ARG A 32 3.10 2.83 3.98
CA ARG A 32 3.29 2.18 2.67
C ARG A 32 3.55 3.15 1.52
N GLN A 33 3.46 4.46 1.72
CA GLN A 33 3.92 5.48 0.77
C GLN A 33 5.44 5.49 0.61
N GLN A 34 6.19 4.90 1.55
CA GLN A 34 7.62 4.68 1.41
C GLN A 34 7.98 3.73 0.27
N SER A 35 9.24 3.76 -0.12
CA SER A 35 9.80 2.82 -1.08
C SER A 35 9.65 1.37 -0.64
N LYS A 36 9.65 0.45 -1.61
CA LYS A 36 9.64 -1.00 -1.35
C LYS A 36 10.78 -1.45 -0.45
N THR A 37 11.94 -0.78 -0.52
CA THR A 37 13.12 -1.10 0.29
C THR A 37 12.87 -0.80 1.76
N GLU A 38 12.41 0.42 2.07
CA GLU A 38 12.09 0.88 3.43
C GLU A 38 11.01 -0.01 4.07
N ARG A 39 9.92 -0.29 3.33
CA ARG A 39 8.86 -1.23 3.79
C ARG A 39 9.39 -2.63 4.14
N SER A 40 10.32 -3.14 3.34
CA SER A 40 10.92 -4.45 3.55
C SER A 40 11.83 -4.45 4.78
N GLU A 41 12.60 -3.38 5.00
CA GLU A 41 13.46 -3.27 6.17
C GLU A 41 12.64 -3.09 7.45
N PHE A 42 11.58 -2.27 7.43
CA PHE A 42 10.61 -2.17 8.52
C PHE A 42 10.09 -3.55 8.95
N LYS A 43 9.64 -4.37 8.00
CA LYS A 43 9.19 -5.73 8.31
C LYS A 43 10.30 -6.60 8.92
N LYS A 44 11.55 -6.51 8.42
CA LYS A 44 12.68 -7.27 8.98
C LYS A 44 12.98 -6.85 10.41
N GLU A 45 12.91 -5.57 10.72
CA GLU A 45 13.09 -5.05 12.08
C GLU A 45 12.02 -5.60 13.03
N LEU A 46 10.75 -5.60 12.63
CA LEU A 46 9.66 -6.19 13.41
C LEU A 46 9.85 -7.70 13.64
N LEU A 47 10.23 -8.45 12.60
CA LEU A 47 10.50 -9.87 12.70
C LEU A 47 11.69 -10.17 13.62
N TYR A 48 12.72 -9.33 13.58
CA TYR A 48 13.86 -9.47 14.49
C TYR A 48 13.44 -9.21 15.94
N MET A 49 12.63 -8.19 16.21
CA MET A 49 12.09 -7.96 17.56
C MET A 49 11.20 -9.10 18.03
N LYS A 50 10.37 -9.65 17.14
CA LYS A 50 9.54 -10.84 17.42
C LYS A 50 10.41 -12.03 17.83
N GLN A 51 11.48 -12.29 17.08
CA GLN A 51 12.43 -13.36 17.41
C GLN A 51 13.08 -13.16 18.78
N LEU A 52 13.47 -11.93 19.13
CA LEU A 52 14.04 -11.63 20.46
C LEU A 52 13.03 -11.87 21.59
N LEU A 53 11.75 -11.54 21.38
CA LEU A 53 10.68 -11.79 22.34
C LEU A 53 10.45 -13.29 22.55
N GLU A 54 10.38 -14.07 21.47
CA GLU A 54 10.21 -15.52 21.50
C GLU A 54 11.39 -16.23 22.20
N GLN A 55 12.59 -15.65 22.10
CA GLN A 55 13.80 -16.14 22.77
C GLN A 55 13.98 -15.59 24.19
N ASN A 56 13.02 -14.80 24.70
CA ASN A 56 13.09 -14.12 26.01
C ASN A 56 14.36 -13.25 26.17
N GLN A 57 14.91 -12.70 25.09
CA GLN A 57 16.11 -11.85 25.09
C GLN A 57 15.77 -10.40 25.46
N TYR A 58 15.08 -10.20 26.58
CA TYR A 58 14.54 -8.90 26.99
C TYR A 58 15.63 -7.85 27.23
N GLU A 59 16.80 -8.24 27.74
CA GLU A 59 17.93 -7.31 27.91
C GLU A 59 18.37 -6.69 26.58
N LYS A 60 18.44 -7.50 25.51
CA LYS A 60 18.77 -6.99 24.17
C LYS A 60 17.69 -6.07 23.63
N ILE A 61 16.42 -6.39 23.87
CA ILE A 61 15.30 -5.53 23.51
C ILE A 61 15.41 -4.18 24.22
N GLN A 62 15.70 -4.16 25.51
CA GLN A 62 15.90 -2.91 26.26
C GLN A 62 17.09 -2.09 25.74
N GLN A 63 18.20 -2.76 25.37
CA GLN A 63 19.32 -2.09 24.72
C GLN A 63 18.94 -1.47 23.37
N ILE A 64 18.09 -2.14 22.58
CA ILE A 64 17.56 -1.61 21.31
C ILE A 64 16.71 -0.37 21.56
N ILE A 65 15.77 -0.43 22.51
CA ILE A 65 14.89 0.70 22.87
C ILE A 65 15.74 1.93 23.23
N LYS A 66 16.71 1.76 24.12
CA LYS A 66 17.58 2.85 24.58
C LYS A 66 18.46 3.40 23.47
N LYS A 67 19.12 2.53 22.69
CA LYS A 67 20.01 2.95 21.58
C LYS A 67 19.26 3.77 20.53
N ASN A 68 17.99 3.42 20.26
CA ASN A 68 17.17 4.07 19.24
C ASN A 68 16.23 5.16 19.79
N ASN A 69 16.40 5.57 21.06
CA ASN A 69 15.59 6.59 21.73
C ASN A 69 14.06 6.30 21.71
N LEU A 70 13.68 5.03 21.83
CA LEU A 70 12.27 4.60 21.79
C LEU A 70 11.58 4.65 23.17
N GLU A 71 12.29 5.08 24.21
CA GLU A 71 11.85 5.08 25.62
C GLU A 71 10.62 5.96 25.86
N ASN A 72 10.43 7.02 25.06
CA ASN A 72 9.27 7.92 25.14
C ASN A 72 8.16 7.57 24.15
N THR A 73 8.29 6.46 23.42
CA THR A 73 7.29 6.00 22.46
C THR A 73 6.35 4.99 23.10
N LYS A 74 5.36 4.50 22.35
CA LYS A 74 4.54 3.38 22.83
C LYS A 74 5.32 2.07 23.00
N LEU A 75 6.57 1.98 22.55
CA LEU A 75 7.41 0.78 22.65
C LEU A 75 8.35 0.79 23.86
N TYR A 76 8.01 1.53 24.91
CA TYR A 76 8.85 1.72 26.10
C TYR A 76 9.03 0.46 26.97
N ASN A 77 8.26 -0.61 26.76
CA ASN A 77 8.41 -1.86 27.50
C ASN A 77 8.05 -3.11 26.68
N ILE A 78 8.37 -4.29 27.21
CA ILE A 78 8.20 -5.58 26.55
C ILE A 78 6.74 -5.84 26.14
N ASP A 79 5.77 -5.65 27.05
CA ASP A 79 4.35 -5.89 26.78
C ASP A 79 3.82 -5.05 25.62
N LYS A 80 4.26 -3.79 25.53
CA LYS A 80 3.82 -2.90 24.46
C LYS A 80 4.48 -3.24 23.13
N ILE A 81 5.73 -3.70 23.13
CA ILE A 81 6.41 -4.19 21.93
C ILE A 81 5.73 -5.44 21.41
N GLN A 82 5.40 -6.39 22.29
CA GLN A 82 4.64 -7.58 21.94
C GLN A 82 3.31 -7.18 21.29
N LYS A 83 2.51 -6.33 21.96
CA LYS A 83 1.24 -5.82 21.43
C LYS A 83 1.39 -5.13 20.08
N PHE A 84 2.47 -4.36 19.89
CA PHE A 84 2.74 -3.64 18.66
C PHE A 84 3.01 -4.61 17.51
N ILE A 85 3.92 -5.57 17.71
CA ILE A 85 4.26 -6.59 16.71
C ILE A 85 3.03 -7.42 16.34
N ASP A 86 2.25 -7.86 17.33
CA ASP A 86 1.04 -8.67 17.12
C ASP A 86 -0.05 -7.93 16.35
N LYS A 87 -0.08 -6.59 16.44
CA LYS A 87 -1.00 -5.77 15.65
C LYS A 87 -0.46 -5.44 14.28
N VAL A 88 0.82 -5.08 14.17
CA VAL A 88 1.38 -4.50 12.94
C VAL A 88 1.76 -5.56 11.92
N LEU A 89 2.41 -6.65 12.33
CA LEU A 89 2.84 -7.69 11.38
C LEU A 89 1.67 -8.26 10.55
N PRO A 90 0.52 -8.64 11.15
CA PRO A 90 -0.61 -9.13 10.36
C PRO A 90 -1.17 -8.10 9.37
N ILE A 91 -1.13 -6.80 9.73
CA ILE A 91 -1.57 -5.72 8.84
C ILE A 91 -0.61 -5.58 7.66
N ILE A 92 0.71 -5.65 7.88
CA ILE A 92 1.68 -5.65 6.78
C ILE A 92 1.41 -6.84 5.84
N GLU A 93 1.28 -8.05 6.39
CA GLU A 93 1.04 -9.28 5.61
C GLU A 93 -0.29 -9.26 4.83
N LYS A 94 -1.33 -8.61 5.37
CA LYS A 94 -2.60 -8.39 4.65
C LYS A 94 -2.36 -7.73 3.29
N TYR A 95 -1.42 -6.79 3.25
CA TYR A 95 -1.16 -5.90 2.13
C TYR A 95 0.00 -6.33 1.21
N GLU A 96 0.74 -7.37 1.55
CA GLU A 96 1.85 -7.85 0.73
C GLU A 96 1.40 -8.53 -0.56
N TYR A 97 2.36 -8.70 -1.47
CA TYR A 97 2.17 -9.41 -2.72
C TYR A 97 1.99 -10.91 -2.49
N LYS A 98 0.85 -11.46 -2.90
CA LYS A 98 0.44 -12.85 -2.74
C LYS A 98 0.44 -13.54 -4.10
N LYS A 99 1.59 -14.14 -4.46
CA LYS A 99 1.81 -14.90 -5.71
C LYS A 99 0.76 -15.99 -6.00
N GLY A 100 0.12 -16.53 -4.97
CA GLY A 100 -0.88 -17.59 -5.10
C GLY A 100 -2.28 -17.10 -5.47
N ILE A 101 -2.53 -15.78 -5.48
CA ILE A 101 -3.82 -15.23 -5.93
C ILE A 101 -3.77 -15.10 -7.45
N PRO A 102 -4.61 -15.82 -8.20
CA PRO A 102 -4.59 -15.77 -9.65
C PRO A 102 -5.06 -14.40 -10.15
N TYR A 103 -4.41 -13.91 -11.20
CA TYR A 103 -4.88 -12.76 -11.95
C TYR A 103 -6.18 -13.08 -12.67
N VAL A 104 -7.18 -12.22 -12.49
CA VAL A 104 -8.45 -12.26 -13.22
C VAL A 104 -8.49 -11.00 -14.09
N PRO A 105 -8.46 -11.11 -15.43
CA PRO A 105 -8.41 -9.97 -16.32
C PRO A 105 -9.49 -8.93 -16.03
N PHE A 106 -9.09 -7.66 -15.95
CA PHE A 106 -9.92 -6.48 -15.73
C PHE A 106 -10.69 -6.44 -14.41
N LYS A 107 -10.55 -7.44 -13.53
CA LYS A 107 -11.24 -7.42 -12.24
C LYS A 107 -10.75 -6.26 -11.37
N ALA A 108 -9.44 -6.00 -11.39
CA ALA A 108 -8.85 -4.94 -10.59
C ALA A 108 -9.15 -3.56 -11.19
N LEU A 109 -9.07 -3.44 -12.52
CA LEU A 109 -9.50 -2.24 -13.23
C LEU A 109 -10.99 -1.91 -13.03
N ASN A 110 -11.87 -2.91 -13.05
CA ASN A 110 -13.30 -2.72 -12.77
C ASN A 110 -13.55 -2.25 -11.33
N TYR A 111 -12.81 -2.79 -10.36
CA TYR A 111 -12.88 -2.31 -8.98
C TYR A 111 -12.40 -0.86 -8.88
N LEU A 112 -11.31 -0.50 -9.55
CA LEU A 112 -10.83 0.87 -9.63
C LEU A 112 -11.94 1.80 -10.16
N PHE A 113 -12.61 1.40 -11.24
CA PHE A 113 -13.76 2.15 -11.75
C PHE A 113 -14.87 2.34 -10.72
N ASP A 114 -15.22 1.31 -9.95
CA ASP A 114 -16.22 1.42 -8.88
C ASP A 114 -15.79 2.40 -7.77
N THR A 115 -14.48 2.59 -7.55
CA THR A 115 -13.96 3.52 -6.53
C THR A 115 -13.82 4.97 -7.01
N ILE A 116 -13.78 5.22 -8.32
CA ILE A 116 -13.76 6.57 -8.88
C ILE A 116 -15.17 7.16 -8.76
N ILE A 117 -15.48 7.75 -7.61
CA ILE A 117 -16.70 8.55 -7.41
C ILE A 117 -16.58 9.74 -8.36
N THR A 118 -17.28 9.71 -9.48
CA THR A 118 -17.21 10.76 -10.50
C THR A 118 -18.03 11.97 -10.03
N PRO A 119 -17.47 13.14 -9.68
CA PRO A 119 -18.26 14.36 -9.67
C PRO A 119 -18.31 14.82 -11.13
N PRO A 120 -19.49 15.14 -11.69
CA PRO A 120 -19.66 15.38 -13.13
C PRO A 120 -18.89 16.60 -13.69
N LYS A 121 -18.08 17.33 -12.90
CA LYS A 121 -17.46 18.61 -13.29
C LYS A 121 -16.09 18.95 -12.69
N THR A 122 -15.39 18.05 -12.00
CA THR A 122 -14.05 18.37 -11.47
C THR A 122 -13.01 17.47 -12.09
N LYS A 123 -11.95 18.08 -12.62
CA LYS A 123 -10.73 17.41 -13.08
C LYS A 123 -10.38 16.29 -12.09
N LEU A 124 -10.22 15.07 -12.60
CA LEU A 124 -9.76 13.93 -11.81
C LEU A 124 -8.47 14.34 -11.09
N SER A 125 -8.53 14.54 -9.77
CA SER A 125 -7.32 14.61 -8.95
C SER A 125 -6.85 13.17 -8.79
N PHE A 126 -5.80 12.82 -9.52
CA PHE A 126 -5.28 11.45 -9.56
C PHE A 126 -4.61 11.02 -8.24
N ASP A 127 -4.19 11.98 -7.40
CA ASP A 127 -3.58 11.73 -6.09
C ASP A 127 -4.50 10.95 -5.13
N PHE A 128 -5.81 11.18 -5.19
CA PHE A 128 -6.79 10.49 -4.33
C PHE A 128 -6.96 9.02 -4.71
N ILE A 129 -6.92 8.74 -6.01
CA ILE A 129 -7.07 7.39 -6.56
C ILE A 129 -5.90 6.49 -6.12
N ALA A 130 -4.69 7.03 -6.09
CA ALA A 130 -3.50 6.29 -5.67
C ALA A 130 -3.58 5.80 -4.22
N ILE A 131 -4.10 6.63 -3.30
CA ILE A 131 -4.18 6.30 -1.88
C ILE A 131 -5.18 5.15 -1.65
N ASP A 132 -6.36 5.22 -2.25
CA ASP A 132 -7.38 4.19 -2.09
C ASP A 132 -6.97 2.86 -2.75
N ILE A 133 -6.30 2.89 -3.90
CA ILE A 133 -5.73 1.67 -4.49
C ILE A 133 -4.61 1.09 -3.61
N LYS A 134 -3.74 1.93 -3.05
CA LYS A 134 -2.65 1.48 -2.16
C LYS A 134 -3.22 0.72 -0.96
N ARG A 135 -4.41 1.09 -0.46
CA ARG A 135 -5.13 0.37 0.61
C ARG A 135 -5.52 -1.06 0.24
N GLU A 136 -5.63 -1.43 -1.03
CA GLU A 136 -6.03 -2.78 -1.43
C GLU A 136 -4.87 -3.80 -1.41
N GLY A 137 -3.62 -3.33 -1.32
CA GLY A 137 -2.44 -4.19 -1.19
C GLY A 137 -1.68 -4.44 -2.51
N ASP A 138 -0.44 -4.89 -2.39
CA ASP A 138 0.50 -5.05 -3.50
C ASP A 138 0.03 -6.08 -4.55
N THR A 139 -0.76 -7.08 -4.16
CA THR A 139 -1.38 -8.04 -5.10
C THR A 139 -2.38 -7.36 -6.02
N PHE A 140 -3.24 -6.51 -5.45
CA PHE A 140 -4.22 -5.77 -6.20
C PHE A 140 -3.56 -4.73 -7.11
N ILE A 141 -2.56 -4.01 -6.58
CA ILE A 141 -1.73 -3.06 -7.35
C ILE A 141 -1.10 -3.77 -8.55
N HIS A 142 -0.51 -4.95 -8.35
CA HIS A 142 0.08 -5.72 -9.45
C HIS A 142 -0.94 -6.05 -10.55
N HIS A 143 -2.16 -6.45 -10.18
CA HIS A 143 -3.21 -6.74 -11.14
C HIS A 143 -3.68 -5.49 -11.89
N ILE A 144 -3.77 -4.33 -11.23
CA ILE A 144 -4.05 -3.05 -11.91
C ILE A 144 -2.95 -2.73 -12.93
N LEU A 145 -1.69 -2.84 -12.55
CA LEU A 145 -0.58 -2.55 -13.47
C LEU A 145 -0.59 -3.49 -14.69
N GLN A 146 -0.98 -4.75 -14.52
CA GLN A 146 -1.20 -5.69 -15.62
C GLN A 146 -2.38 -5.27 -16.52
N ASP A 147 -3.50 -4.87 -15.93
CA ASP A 147 -4.68 -4.37 -16.65
C ASP A 147 -4.33 -3.11 -17.47
N LEU A 148 -3.64 -2.14 -16.86
CA LEU A 148 -3.25 -0.88 -17.52
C LEU A 148 -2.27 -1.11 -18.67
N LYS A 149 -1.31 -2.03 -18.52
CA LYS A 149 -0.41 -2.43 -19.60
C LYS A 149 -1.17 -3.08 -20.77
N TYR A 150 -2.22 -3.85 -20.47
CA TYR A 150 -3.09 -4.40 -21.51
C TYR A 150 -3.84 -3.29 -22.25
N VAL A 151 -4.39 -2.31 -21.51
CA VAL A 151 -5.08 -1.15 -22.09
C VAL A 151 -4.15 -0.40 -23.03
N GLU A 152 -2.98 0.01 -22.56
CA GLU A 152 -1.97 0.72 -23.35
C GLU A 152 -1.64 -0.03 -24.65
N LYS A 153 -1.38 -1.34 -24.54
CA LYS A 153 -1.07 -2.19 -25.69
C LYS A 153 -2.24 -2.23 -26.70
N ALA A 154 -3.47 -2.40 -26.23
CA ALA A 154 -4.64 -2.48 -27.12
C ALA A 154 -4.83 -1.18 -27.94
N PHE A 155 -4.64 -0.02 -27.31
CA PHE A 155 -4.74 1.27 -27.98
C PHE A 155 -3.56 1.54 -28.92
N MET A 156 -2.33 1.19 -28.54
CA MET A 156 -1.14 1.33 -29.39
C MET A 156 -1.24 0.45 -30.66
N GLU A 157 -1.72 -0.78 -30.52
CA GLU A 157 -1.90 -1.73 -31.62
C GLU A 157 -3.14 -1.43 -32.48
N LYS A 158 -4.00 -0.48 -32.05
CA LYS A 158 -5.30 -0.18 -32.68
C LYS A 158 -6.17 -1.43 -32.84
N ASP A 159 -6.14 -2.33 -31.86
CA ASP A 159 -6.95 -3.54 -31.86
C ASP A 159 -8.41 -3.20 -31.53
N GLU A 160 -9.23 -3.01 -32.57
CA GLU A 160 -10.61 -2.54 -32.45
C GLU A 160 -11.46 -3.43 -31.53
N ALA A 161 -11.29 -4.75 -31.59
CA ALA A 161 -12.06 -5.68 -30.77
C ALA A 161 -11.71 -5.53 -29.27
N LYS A 162 -10.42 -5.40 -28.95
CA LYS A 162 -9.97 -5.16 -27.57
C LYS A 162 -10.39 -3.77 -27.08
N ILE A 163 -10.24 -2.75 -27.93
CA ILE A 163 -10.64 -1.38 -27.59
C ILE A 163 -12.13 -1.33 -27.28
N GLN A 164 -13.00 -1.88 -28.13
CA GLN A 164 -14.45 -1.88 -27.88
C GLN A 164 -14.81 -2.58 -26.57
N LYS A 165 -14.15 -3.69 -26.25
CA LYS A 165 -14.33 -4.37 -24.96
C LYS A 165 -13.94 -3.48 -23.78
N LEU A 166 -12.81 -2.78 -23.86
CA LEU A 166 -12.34 -1.87 -22.80
C LEU A 166 -13.27 -0.65 -22.63
N LEU A 167 -13.76 -0.10 -23.73
CA LEU A 167 -14.75 0.99 -23.71
C LEU A 167 -16.08 0.53 -23.13
N GLN A 168 -16.53 -0.69 -23.44
CA GLN A 168 -17.73 -1.24 -22.84
C GLN A 168 -17.59 -1.37 -21.31
N LEU A 169 -16.46 -1.90 -20.83
CA LEU A 169 -16.19 -2.03 -19.40
C LEU A 169 -16.26 -0.67 -18.67
N SER A 170 -15.68 0.38 -19.25
CA SER A 170 -15.72 1.71 -18.63
C SER A 170 -17.13 2.33 -18.69
N ARG A 171 -17.83 2.20 -19.82
CA ARG A 171 -19.19 2.73 -20.02
C ARG A 171 -20.22 2.08 -19.10
N GLU A 172 -20.12 0.77 -18.84
CA GLU A 172 -20.96 0.06 -17.87
C GLU A 172 -20.85 0.63 -16.45
N LYS A 173 -19.74 1.32 -16.15
CA LYS A 173 -19.48 2.00 -14.88
C LYS A 173 -19.72 3.52 -14.94
N GLY A 174 -20.21 4.05 -16.06
CA GLY A 174 -20.39 5.49 -16.26
C GLY A 174 -19.08 6.26 -16.44
N ILE A 175 -17.98 5.57 -16.75
CA ILE A 175 -16.65 6.16 -16.91
C ILE A 175 -16.29 6.29 -18.39
N THR A 176 -15.88 7.49 -18.79
CA THR A 176 -15.55 7.85 -20.17
C THR A 176 -14.06 8.16 -20.37
N ILE A 177 -13.20 7.93 -19.36
CA ILE A 177 -11.78 8.31 -19.40
C ILE A 177 -11.05 7.71 -20.61
N PHE A 178 -11.37 6.47 -20.99
CA PHE A 178 -10.77 5.78 -22.13
C PHE A 178 -11.24 6.28 -23.51
N GLU A 179 -12.32 7.07 -23.54
CA GLU A 179 -12.84 7.75 -24.73
C GLU A 179 -12.33 9.20 -24.82
N SER A 180 -11.70 9.70 -23.76
CA SER A 180 -11.26 11.08 -23.63
C SER A 180 -9.81 11.28 -24.10
N GLU A 181 -9.44 12.54 -24.33
CA GLU A 181 -8.06 12.96 -24.56
C GLU A 181 -7.12 12.68 -23.36
N HIS A 182 -7.67 12.48 -22.17
CA HIS A 182 -6.92 12.22 -20.94
C HIS A 182 -6.59 10.73 -20.71
N ARG A 183 -6.90 9.82 -21.64
CA ARG A 183 -6.65 8.37 -21.47
C ARG A 183 -5.18 8.09 -21.15
N ASP A 184 -4.28 8.60 -21.98
CA ASP A 184 -2.85 8.27 -21.86
C ASP A 184 -2.25 8.93 -20.62
N GLU A 185 -2.70 10.15 -20.28
CA GLU A 185 -2.38 10.82 -19.02
C GLU A 185 -2.83 10.00 -17.81
N PHE A 186 -4.07 9.50 -17.82
CA PHE A 186 -4.59 8.64 -16.75
C PHE A 186 -3.75 7.36 -16.58
N ILE A 187 -3.45 6.65 -17.67
CA ILE A 187 -2.65 5.42 -17.61
C ILE A 187 -1.26 5.74 -17.05
N GLN A 188 -0.62 6.80 -17.52
CA GLN A 188 0.72 7.20 -17.08
C GLN A 188 0.72 7.57 -15.59
N VAL A 189 -0.20 8.43 -15.15
CA VAL A 189 -0.25 8.89 -13.76
C VAL A 189 -0.53 7.74 -12.82
N VAL A 190 -1.54 6.91 -13.09
CA VAL A 190 -1.87 5.75 -12.24
C VAL A 190 -0.70 4.74 -12.22
N THR A 191 -0.04 4.51 -13.35
CA THR A 191 1.14 3.62 -13.38
C THR A 191 2.27 4.16 -12.52
N ASN A 192 2.58 5.45 -12.62
CA ASN A 192 3.66 6.08 -11.84
C ASN A 192 3.36 6.09 -10.34
N GLU A 193 2.12 6.37 -9.96
CA GLU A 193 1.70 6.40 -8.56
C GLU A 193 1.74 5.02 -7.88
N LEU A 194 1.60 3.95 -8.68
CA LEU A 194 1.50 2.57 -8.19
C LEU A 194 2.78 1.74 -8.35
N SER A 195 3.78 2.24 -9.09
CA SER A 195 5.06 1.56 -9.33
C SER A 195 6.06 1.78 -8.20
#